data_AF-A0A3P6R1P2-F1
#
_entry.id   AF-A0A3P6R1P2-F1
#
_cell.length_a   1.000
_cell.length_b   1.000
_cell.length_c   1.000
_cell.angle_alpha   90.00
_cell.angle_beta   90.00
_cell.angle_gamma   90.00
#
_symmetry.space_group_name_H-M   'P 1'
#
loop_
_entity.id
_entity.type
_entity.pdbx_description
1 polymer ?
#
loop_
_entity_poly.entity_id
_entity_poly.type
_entity_poly.pdbx_seq_one_letter_code
_entity_poly.pdbx_strand_id
1 'polypeptide(L)'
;MAELDGVRSADPNEISMLVDMFYLPFECGKRAMNLLEQFSWLYANAIVMRGTSAPEDTQPVTQDEWRRRLKVFQDSVQVVNNFFKYIVDCPNKASIARWMNEGYLTARPGSFFPDLR
;
A
#
# COMPACT_ATOMS: atom_id res chain seq x y z
N MET A 1 -20.46 -10.52 -32.38
CA MET A 1 -20.49 -10.25 -30.92
C MET A 1 -19.05 -10.34 -30.47
N ALA A 2 -18.36 -9.21 -30.35
CA ALA A 2 -16.98 -9.17 -29.87
C ALA A 2 -17.01 -9.26 -28.34
N GLU A 3 -16.28 -10.22 -27.79
CA GLU A 3 -16.07 -10.40 -26.36
C GLU A 3 -15.60 -9.07 -25.76
N LEU A 4 -16.31 -8.62 -24.72
CA LEU A 4 -15.88 -7.49 -23.90
C LEU A 4 -14.63 -7.95 -23.17
N ASP A 5 -13.48 -7.52 -23.69
CA ASP A 5 -12.16 -7.68 -23.11
C ASP A 5 -12.25 -7.40 -21.59
N GLY A 6 -11.79 -8.35 -20.79
CA GLY A 6 -12.03 -8.43 -19.36
C GLY A 6 -11.34 -7.32 -18.60
N VAL A 7 -11.93 -6.11 -18.60
CA VAL A 7 -11.50 -5.01 -17.76
C VAL A 7 -11.77 -5.42 -16.32
N ARG A 8 -10.73 -5.92 -15.64
CA ARG A 8 -10.74 -6.21 -14.21
C ARG A 8 -11.27 -4.98 -13.48
N SER A 9 -12.42 -5.07 -12.81
CA SER A 9 -12.89 -3.96 -11.97
C SER A 9 -11.96 -3.81 -10.78
N ALA A 10 -11.61 -2.58 -10.41
CA ALA A 10 -10.85 -2.31 -9.20
C ALA A 10 -11.55 -2.91 -7.97
N ASP A 11 -10.80 -3.63 -7.13
CA ASP A 11 -11.33 -4.09 -5.85
C ASP A 11 -11.50 -2.87 -4.92
N PRO A 12 -12.66 -2.67 -4.28
CA PRO A 12 -12.84 -1.58 -3.31
C PRO A 12 -11.76 -1.54 -2.23
N ASN A 13 -11.23 -2.69 -1.80
CA ASN A 13 -10.17 -2.77 -0.80
C ASN A 13 -8.84 -2.20 -1.33
N GLU A 14 -8.54 -2.41 -2.61
CA GLU A 14 -7.36 -1.87 -3.28
C GLU A 14 -7.43 -0.33 -3.37
N ILE A 15 -8.58 0.21 -3.78
CA ILE A 15 -8.82 1.67 -3.82
C ILE A 15 -8.71 2.28 -2.42
N SER A 16 -9.31 1.62 -1.43
CA SER A 16 -9.34 2.09 -0.06
C SER A 16 -7.93 2.14 0.56
N MET A 17 -7.05 1.20 0.21
CA MET A 17 -5.65 1.21 0.62
C MET A 17 -4.86 2.37 -0.01
N LEU A 18 -5.14 2.72 -1.28
CA LEU A 18 -4.54 3.89 -1.93
C LEU A 18 -4.96 5.19 -1.24
N VAL A 19 -6.26 5.35 -0.97
CA VAL A 19 -6.79 6.53 -0.29
C VAL A 19 -6.10 6.70 1.06
N ASP A 20 -5.87 5.62 1.80
CA ASP A 20 -5.13 5.70 3.07
C ASP A 20 -3.65 6.07 2.87
N MET A 21 -2.98 5.62 1.80
CA MET A 21 -1.58 5.99 1.53
C MET A 21 -1.41 7.45 1.11
N PHE A 22 -2.39 8.01 0.41
CA PHE A 22 -2.36 9.37 -0.15
C PHE A 22 -3.47 10.26 0.44
N TYR A 23 -3.81 10.02 1.71
CA TYR A 23 -4.99 10.59 2.36
C TYR A 23 -4.91 12.12 2.49
N LEU A 24 -3.87 12.62 3.17
CA LEU A 24 -3.67 14.05 3.43
C LEU A 24 -2.17 14.39 3.40
N PRO A 25 -1.79 15.65 3.09
CA PRO A 25 -0.39 16.08 3.04
C PRO A 25 0.37 15.88 4.36
N PHE A 26 -0.32 15.80 5.50
CA PHE A 26 0.27 15.67 6.84
C PHE A 26 -0.16 14.40 7.59
N GLU A 27 -1.06 13.59 7.02
CA GLU A 27 -1.58 12.38 7.69
C GLU A 27 -1.68 11.22 6.71
N CYS A 28 -1.05 10.10 7.08
CA CYS A 28 -1.28 8.81 6.44
C CYS A 28 -2.49 8.13 7.10
N GLY A 29 -3.36 7.54 6.30
CA GLY A 29 -4.48 6.74 6.78
C GLY A 29 -4.00 5.54 7.61
N LYS A 30 -4.91 5.01 8.45
CA LYS A 30 -4.60 3.97 9.45
C LYS A 30 -3.92 2.73 8.85
N ARG A 31 -4.31 2.29 7.64
CA ARG A 31 -3.67 1.13 6.99
C ARG A 31 -2.26 1.42 6.53
N ALA A 32 -1.98 2.62 6.02
CA ALA A 32 -0.63 3.03 5.63
C ALA A 32 0.30 3.15 6.85
N MET A 33 -0.20 3.68 7.97
CA MET A 33 0.54 3.71 9.23
C MET A 33 0.83 2.30 9.76
N ASN A 34 -0.15 1.39 9.75
CA ASN A 34 0.07 0.00 10.14
C ASN A 34 1.15 -0.68 9.28
N LEU A 35 1.12 -0.44 7.95
CA LEU A 35 2.13 -0.97 7.05
C LEU A 35 3.55 -0.46 7.40
N LEU A 36 3.67 0.84 7.72
CA LEU A 36 4.95 1.44 8.12
C LEU A 36 5.44 0.90 9.46
N GLU A 37 4.56 0.74 10.44
CA GLU A 37 4.89 0.15 11.74
C GLU A 37 5.34 -1.31 11.60
N GLN A 38 4.66 -2.10 10.78
CA GLN A 38 5.05 -3.48 10.45
C GLN A 38 6.45 -3.51 9.83
N PHE A 39 6.71 -2.64 8.86
CA PHE A 39 8.02 -2.52 8.23
C PHE A 39 9.10 -2.12 9.24
N SER A 40 8.85 -1.11 10.06
CA SER A 40 9.78 -0.64 11.09
C SER A 40 10.14 -1.75 12.07
N TRP A 41 9.14 -2.51 12.52
CA TRP A 41 9.36 -3.65 13.40
C TRP A 41 10.18 -4.75 12.70
N LEU A 42 9.84 -5.10 11.45
CA LEU A 42 10.58 -6.12 10.69
C LEU A 42 12.04 -5.71 10.47
N TYR A 43 12.28 -4.44 10.16
CA TYR A 43 13.61 -3.87 9.97
C TYR A 43 14.43 -3.90 11.26
N ALA A 44 13.86 -3.45 12.38
CA ALA A 44 14.51 -3.47 13.68
C ALA A 44 14.88 -4.88 14.15
N ASN A 45 14.08 -5.89 13.78
CA ASN A 45 14.26 -7.28 14.17
C ASN A 45 14.94 -8.14 13.08
N ALA A 46 15.44 -7.55 12.00
CA ALA A 46 16.06 -8.31 10.90
C ALA A 46 17.31 -9.11 11.34
N ILE A 47 17.98 -8.68 12.41
CA ILE A 47 19.15 -9.37 12.98
C ILE A 47 18.82 -10.78 13.49
N VAL A 48 17.56 -11.04 13.86
CA VAL A 48 17.08 -12.35 14.33
C VAL A 48 17.27 -13.43 13.25
N MET A 49 17.26 -13.04 11.97
CA MET A 49 17.52 -13.95 10.85
C MET A 49 19.01 -14.29 10.63
N ARG A 50 19.95 -13.54 11.24
CA ARG A 50 21.39 -13.81 11.10
C ARG A 50 21.87 -14.94 12.04
N GLY A 51 21.07 -15.38 13.00
CA GLY A 51 21.37 -16.52 13.87
C GLY A 51 22.50 -16.31 14.89
N THR A 52 23.06 -15.09 14.99
CA THR A 52 24.32 -14.85 15.72
C THR A 52 24.18 -14.34 17.16
N SER A 53 22.98 -13.96 17.64
CA SER A 53 22.88 -13.13 18.85
C SER A 53 21.77 -13.45 19.86
N ALA A 54 21.00 -14.52 19.68
CA ALA A 54 19.93 -14.89 20.63
C ALA A 54 20.17 -16.26 21.28
N PRO A 55 19.81 -16.44 22.57
CA PRO A 55 19.86 -17.74 23.25
C PRO A 55 19.12 -18.81 22.44
N GLU A 56 19.69 -20.02 22.37
CA GLU A 56 19.23 -21.14 21.51
C GLU A 56 17.71 -21.41 21.63
N ASP A 57 17.12 -21.27 22.82
CA ASP A 57 15.70 -21.55 23.05
C ASP A 57 14.75 -20.41 22.63
N THR A 58 15.23 -19.16 22.61
CA THR A 58 14.39 -17.97 22.29
C THR A 58 14.49 -17.58 20.81
N GLN A 59 15.56 -18.02 20.15
CA GLN A 59 15.84 -17.78 18.75
C GLN A 59 14.76 -18.31 17.78
N PRO A 60 14.27 -19.57 17.89
CA PRO A 60 13.28 -20.09 16.94
C PRO A 60 11.93 -19.38 17.05
N VAL A 61 11.46 -19.11 18.28
CA VAL A 61 10.18 -18.41 18.52
C VAL A 61 10.20 -17.00 17.91
N THR A 62 11.33 -16.31 18.02
CA THR A 62 11.47 -14.94 17.49
C THR A 62 11.61 -14.94 15.97
N GLN A 63 12.26 -15.95 15.39
CA GLN A 63 12.33 -16.15 13.93
C GLN A 63 10.97 -16.48 13.32
N ASP A 64 10.19 -17.34 13.95
CA ASP A 64 8.86 -17.72 13.47
C ASP A 64 7.89 -16.54 13.51
N GLU A 65 7.93 -15.74 14.59
CA GLU A 65 7.13 -14.51 14.67
C GLU A 65 7.55 -13.49 13.59
N TRP A 66 8.85 -13.36 13.34
CA TRP A 66 9.35 -12.48 12.27
C TRP A 66 8.85 -12.93 10.89
N ARG A 67 8.92 -14.23 10.59
CA ARG A 67 8.41 -14.80 9.32
C ARG A 67 6.90 -14.62 9.20
N ARG A 68 6.15 -14.81 10.29
CA ARG A 68 4.69 -14.62 10.31
C ARG A 68 4.32 -13.17 9.99
N ARG A 69 4.98 -12.20 10.63
CA ARG A 69 4.76 -10.77 10.35
C ARG A 69 5.20 -10.37 8.94
N LEU A 70 6.31 -10.92 8.44
CA LEU A 70 6.75 -10.69 7.06
C LEU A 70 5.69 -11.13 6.06
N LYS A 71 5.06 -12.29 6.27
CA LYS A 71 4.01 -12.77 5.37
C LYS A 71 2.82 -11.81 5.31
N VAL A 72 2.35 -11.33 6.46
CA VAL A 72 1.24 -10.36 6.53
C VAL A 72 1.62 -9.04 5.85
N PHE A 73 2.86 -8.58 6.03
CA PHE A 73 3.37 -7.39 5.34
C PHE A 73 3.43 -7.59 3.82
N GLN A 74 3.92 -8.73 3.35
CA GLN A 74 3.99 -9.07 1.92
C GLN A 74 2.60 -9.11 1.28
N ASP A 75 1.61 -9.70 1.95
CA ASP A 75 0.23 -9.73 1.46
C ASP A 75 -0.31 -8.31 1.27
N SER A 76 -0.03 -7.41 2.21
CA SER A 76 -0.43 -6.00 2.13
C SER A 76 0.27 -5.27 0.97
N VAL A 77 1.57 -5.48 0.78
CA VAL A 77 2.32 -4.92 -0.36
C VAL A 77 1.81 -5.47 -1.69
N GLN A 78 1.39 -6.74 -1.73
CA GLN A 78 0.84 -7.36 -2.93
C GLN A 78 -0.47 -6.68 -3.36
N VAL A 79 -1.34 -6.32 -2.42
CA VAL A 79 -2.58 -5.55 -2.70
C VAL A 79 -2.24 -4.21 -3.37
N VAL A 80 -1.26 -3.47 -2.83
CA VAL A 80 -0.81 -2.19 -3.43
C VAL A 80 -0.27 -2.41 -4.84
N ASN A 81 0.57 -3.44 -5.04
CA ASN A 81 1.16 -3.74 -6.34
C ASN A 81 0.11 -4.15 -7.38
N ASN A 82 -0.87 -4.96 -6.98
CA ASN A 82 -1.97 -5.37 -7.86
C ASN A 82 -2.82 -4.18 -8.30
N PHE A 83 -3.03 -3.23 -7.40
CA PHE A 83 -3.72 -1.99 -7.70
C PHE A 83 -2.90 -1.06 -8.59
N PHE A 84 -1.59 -0.91 -8.35
CA PHE A 84 -0.73 -0.11 -9.21
C PHE A 84 -0.71 -0.64 -10.65
N LYS A 85 -0.64 -1.96 -10.83
CA LYS A 85 -0.80 -2.61 -12.14
C LYS A 85 -2.14 -2.26 -12.79
N TYR A 86 -3.22 -2.32 -12.01
CA TYR A 86 -4.54 -1.92 -12.48
C TYR A 86 -4.59 -0.45 -12.94
N ILE A 87 -4.03 0.48 -12.17
CA ILE A 87 -3.92 1.89 -12.55
C ILE A 87 -3.16 2.06 -13.87
N VAL A 88 -2.02 1.37 -14.01
CA VAL A 88 -1.17 1.45 -15.20
C VAL A 88 -1.91 0.97 -16.44
N ASP A 89 -2.77 -0.04 -16.32
CA ASP A 89 -3.52 -0.62 -17.44
C ASP A 89 -4.89 0.04 -17.67
N CYS A 90 -5.28 0.99 -16.81
CA CYS A 90 -6.60 1.60 -16.84
C CYS A 90 -6.82 2.40 -18.15
N PRO A 91 -7.96 2.28 -18.84
CA PRO A 91 -8.21 2.98 -20.11
C PRO A 91 -8.06 4.50 -20.02
N ASN A 92 -8.33 5.08 -18.85
CA ASN A 92 -8.22 6.51 -18.59
C ASN A 92 -6.84 6.95 -18.07
N LYS A 93 -5.76 6.50 -18.73
CA LYS A 93 -4.37 6.84 -18.35
C LYS A 93 -4.13 8.35 -18.35
N ALA A 94 -4.77 9.08 -19.26
CA ALA A 94 -4.60 10.52 -19.42
C ALA A 94 -5.09 11.33 -18.21
N SER A 95 -6.25 11.00 -17.63
CA SER A 95 -6.73 11.68 -16.42
C SER A 95 -5.87 11.38 -15.19
N ILE A 96 -5.37 10.15 -15.06
CA ILE A 96 -4.50 9.75 -13.93
C ILE A 96 -3.14 10.44 -14.04
N ALA A 97 -2.53 10.45 -15.23
CA ALA A 97 -1.26 11.15 -15.46
C ALA A 97 -1.40 12.66 -15.24
N ARG A 98 -2.54 13.24 -15.59
CA ARG A 98 -2.85 14.64 -15.31
C ARG A 98 -2.97 14.90 -13.81
N TRP A 99 -3.69 14.04 -13.07
CA TRP A 99 -3.81 14.15 -11.61
C TRP A 99 -2.46 14.02 -10.90
N MET A 100 -1.61 13.08 -11.32
CA MET A 100 -0.26 12.90 -10.75
C MET A 100 0.66 14.09 -11.01
N ASN A 101 0.57 14.75 -12.17
CA ASN A 101 1.42 15.89 -12.51
C ASN A 101 0.87 17.24 -12.00
N GLU A 102 -0.44 17.44 -12.00
CA GLU A 102 -1.07 18.71 -11.62
C GLU A 102 -1.42 18.78 -10.11
N GLY A 103 -1.71 17.64 -9.46
CA GLY A 103 -2.18 17.59 -8.07
C GLY A 103 -1.16 18.03 -7.01
N TYR A 104 0.14 17.93 -7.28
CA TYR A 104 1.17 18.40 -6.36
C TYR A 104 1.44 19.91 -6.43
N LEU A 105 1.07 20.58 -7.53
CA LEU A 105 1.34 22.02 -7.72
C LEU A 105 0.16 22.92 -7.36
N THR A 106 -1.06 22.37 -7.26
CA THR A 106 -2.28 23.17 -7.01
C THR A 106 -3.11 22.71 -5.82
N ALA A 107 -2.48 22.16 -4.78
CA ALA A 107 -3.12 21.90 -3.49
C ALA A 107 -3.53 23.23 -2.79
N ARG A 108 -4.50 23.94 -3.36
CA ARG A 108 -5.32 24.92 -2.64
C ARG A 108 -6.34 24.11 -1.83
N PRO A 109 -6.40 24.28 -0.50
CA PRO A 109 -7.38 23.58 0.32
C PRO A 109 -8.79 23.98 -0.17
N GLY A 110 -9.63 23.00 -0.52
CA GLY A 110 -11.04 23.23 -0.83
C GLY A 110 -11.51 22.94 -2.26
N SER A 111 -10.66 22.43 -3.15
CA SER A 111 -11.07 22.10 -4.55
C SER A 111 -11.36 20.62 -4.82
N PHE A 112 -11.24 19.75 -3.81
CA PHE A 112 -11.27 18.29 -4.03
C PHE A 112 -12.67 17.71 -4.31
N PHE A 113 -13.75 18.46 -4.06
CA PHE A 113 -15.12 18.05 -4.39
C PHE A 113 -16.01 19.28 -4.69
N PRO A 114 -16.22 19.66 -5.96
CA PRO A 114 -17.12 20.78 -6.28
C PRO A 114 -18.60 20.37 -6.29
N ASP A 115 -18.94 19.09 -6.51
CA ASP A 115 -20.32 18.70 -6.81
C ASP A 115 -20.79 17.48 -6.02
N LEU A 116 -21.08 17.71 -4.73
CA LEU A 116 -22.07 16.94 -3.99
C LEU A 116 -23.06 17.94 -3.39
N ARG A 117 -24.06 18.29 -4.20
CA ARG A 117 -25.30 18.94 -3.76
C ARG A 117 -26.48 18.10 -4.21
#